data_AF-A0A8T0FGV9-F1
#
_entry.id   AF-A0A8T0FGV9-F1
#
_cell.length_a   1.000
_cell.length_b   1.000
_cell.length_c   1.000
_cell.angle_alpha   90.00
_cell.angle_beta   90.00
_cell.angle_gamma   90.00
#
_symmetry.space_group_name_H-M   'P 1'
#
loop_
_entity.id
_entity.type
_entity.pdbx_description
1 polymer ?
#
loop_
_entity_poly.entity_id
_entity_poly.type
_entity_poly.pdbx_seq_one_letter_code
_entity_poly.pdbx_strand_id
1 'polypeptide(L)'
;MEEQQVPINHQFSLAPVGKHPTTVWTELTGGPLSESYELVQFHSHWGNDNTCGSEHTVDGKAYAGELHFVHWNRDKFPSCAEAVPSPSGLTVIAVFLEGEKNPEMDKLCDVLSKIPSKDDRTELPEDLDPVAMYPADHSFWTYSGSLTTPPCYESVTWIVFKNPIAVSQEQDFS
;
A
#
# COMPACT_ATOMS: atom_id res chain seq x y z
N MET A 1 1.91 15.48 -11.00
CA MET A 1 2.46 14.16 -10.66
C MET A 1 2.38 13.34 -11.93
N GLU A 2 3.47 12.70 -12.31
CA GLU A 2 3.56 11.87 -13.50
C GLU A 2 3.82 10.45 -13.00
N GLU A 3 2.98 9.50 -13.38
CA GLU A 3 3.22 8.07 -13.09
C GLU A 3 4.40 7.63 -13.96
N GLN A 4 5.54 7.32 -13.34
CA GLN A 4 6.65 6.68 -14.02
C GLN A 4 6.69 5.22 -13.60
N GLN A 5 6.49 4.32 -14.55
CA GLN A 5 6.57 2.89 -14.31
C GLN A 5 8.05 2.49 -14.15
N VAL A 6 8.54 2.48 -12.91
CA VAL A 6 9.91 2.04 -12.60
C VAL A 6 9.95 0.50 -12.67
N PRO A 7 10.98 -0.13 -13.27
CA PRO A 7 11.12 -1.58 -13.27
C PRO A 7 11.18 -2.11 -11.83
N ILE A 8 10.15 -2.86 -11.44
CA ILE A 8 9.96 -3.42 -10.10
C ILE A 8 11.02 -4.49 -9.86
N ASN A 9 11.93 -4.29 -8.91
CA ASN A 9 12.92 -5.32 -8.55
C ASN A 9 12.42 -6.22 -7.42
N HIS A 10 11.55 -5.73 -6.53
CA HIS A 10 11.05 -6.49 -5.39
C HIS A 10 9.65 -6.02 -4.94
N GLN A 11 8.75 -6.96 -4.65
CA GLN A 11 7.40 -6.71 -4.11
C GLN A 11 7.02 -7.86 -3.16
N PHE A 12 6.42 -7.55 -2.01
CA PHE A 12 5.72 -8.53 -1.16
C PHE A 12 4.29 -8.07 -0.96
N SER A 13 3.34 -8.99 -0.80
CA SER A 13 1.94 -8.65 -0.48
C SER A 13 1.48 -9.37 0.77
N LEU A 14 0.80 -8.64 1.63
CA LEU A 14 0.19 -9.14 2.86
C LEU A 14 -1.33 -9.00 2.75
N ALA A 15 -2.03 -10.10 2.95
CA ALA A 15 -3.48 -10.16 2.94
C ALA A 15 -3.97 -10.77 4.27
N PRO A 16 -5.02 -10.23 4.91
CA PRO A 16 -5.60 -10.83 6.09
C PRO A 16 -6.07 -12.27 5.80
N VAL A 17 -5.65 -13.23 6.62
CA VAL A 17 -6.15 -14.61 6.57
C VAL A 17 -7.37 -14.72 7.48
N GLY A 18 -8.57 -14.58 6.90
CA GLY A 18 -9.84 -14.71 7.62
C GLY A 18 -10.37 -13.41 8.24
N LYS A 19 -11.63 -13.45 8.70
CA LYS A 19 -12.26 -12.33 9.43
C LYS A 19 -11.74 -12.33 10.86
N HIS A 20 -10.84 -11.42 11.20
CA HIS A 20 -10.62 -11.11 12.61
C HIS A 20 -11.92 -10.48 13.17
N PRO A 21 -12.49 -11.00 14.27
CA PRO A 21 -13.83 -10.63 14.74
C PRO A 21 -13.97 -9.20 15.27
N THR A 22 -12.91 -8.36 15.23
CA THR A 22 -12.84 -7.06 15.92
C THR A 22 -12.34 -5.88 15.08
N THR A 23 -12.06 -6.01 13.78
CA THR A 23 -11.21 -4.99 13.10
C THR A 23 -11.99 -3.93 12.31
N VAL A 24 -12.13 -2.76 12.94
CA VAL A 24 -12.68 -1.49 12.41
C VAL A 24 -11.80 -0.90 11.28
N TRP A 25 -10.55 -1.34 11.16
CA TRP A 25 -9.55 -0.82 10.22
C TRP A 25 -9.68 -1.32 8.77
N THR A 26 -10.71 -2.10 8.46
CA THR A 26 -10.90 -2.66 7.12
C THR A 26 -11.68 -1.72 6.21
N GLU A 27 -12.33 -0.68 6.72
CA GLU A 27 -13.16 0.22 5.92
C GLU A 27 -12.51 1.59 5.73
N LEU A 28 -12.44 2.04 4.47
CA LEU A 28 -11.99 3.34 4.03
C LEU A 28 -13.18 4.16 3.51
N THR A 29 -13.36 5.35 4.06
CA THR A 29 -14.40 6.33 3.67
C THR A 29 -13.85 7.75 3.75
N GLY A 30 -14.58 8.72 3.16
CA GLY A 30 -14.25 10.14 3.24
C GLY A 30 -13.25 10.61 2.19
N GLY A 31 -12.70 11.83 2.38
CA GLY A 31 -11.83 12.46 1.39
C GLY A 31 -12.57 12.64 0.04
N PRO A 32 -12.05 12.11 -1.08
CA PRO A 32 -12.71 12.16 -2.39
C PRO A 32 -13.79 11.08 -2.59
N LEU A 33 -13.98 10.17 -1.63
CA LEU A 33 -14.82 8.97 -1.80
C LEU A 33 -16.26 9.23 -1.34
N SER A 34 -17.23 8.85 -2.17
CA SER A 34 -18.66 8.83 -1.82
C SER A 34 -19.14 7.49 -1.26
N GLU A 35 -18.37 6.43 -1.48
CA GLU A 35 -18.68 5.05 -1.14
C GLU A 35 -17.70 4.49 -0.09
N SER A 36 -18.07 3.36 0.53
CA SER A 36 -17.21 2.57 1.40
C SER A 36 -16.34 1.58 0.62
N TYR A 37 -15.06 1.55 0.97
CA TYR A 37 -14.06 0.66 0.39
C TYR A 37 -13.48 -0.28 1.45
N GLU A 38 -13.33 -1.57 1.14
CA GLU A 38 -12.76 -2.55 2.06
C GLU A 38 -11.29 -2.85 1.72
N LEU A 39 -10.40 -2.83 2.70
CA LEU A 39 -9.00 -3.25 2.58
C LEU A 39 -8.91 -4.74 2.23
N VAL A 40 -8.17 -5.05 1.17
CA VAL A 40 -7.95 -6.43 0.70
C VAL A 40 -6.54 -6.89 1.02
N GLN A 41 -5.57 -6.03 0.73
CA GLN A 41 -4.15 -6.34 0.86
C GLN A 41 -3.35 -5.04 0.96
N PHE A 42 -2.13 -5.16 1.45
CA PHE A 42 -1.12 -4.13 1.29
C PHE A 42 0.21 -4.72 0.84
N HIS A 43 1.00 -3.92 0.14
CA HIS A 43 2.29 -4.31 -0.42
C HIS A 43 3.23 -3.13 -0.55
N SER A 44 4.53 -3.39 -0.51
CA SER A 44 5.54 -2.35 -0.74
C SER A 44 6.19 -2.49 -2.12
N HIS A 45 6.63 -1.37 -2.67
CA HIS A 45 7.58 -1.24 -3.77
C HIS A 45 8.85 -0.58 -3.21
N TRP A 46 10.01 -1.09 -3.59
CA TRP A 46 11.29 -0.53 -3.16
C TRP A 46 12.38 -0.72 -4.21
N GLY A 47 13.45 0.06 -4.05
CA GLY A 47 14.60 0.10 -4.95
C GLY A 47 15.72 -0.83 -4.52
N ASN A 48 16.81 -0.81 -5.29
CA ASN A 48 18.07 -1.46 -4.87
C ASN A 48 18.84 -0.62 -3.85
N ASP A 49 18.49 0.66 -3.72
CA ASP A 49 19.04 1.60 -2.76
C ASP A 49 17.96 2.63 -2.39
N ASN A 50 18.27 3.46 -1.39
CA ASN A 50 17.34 4.42 -0.81
C ASN A 50 17.10 5.67 -1.67
N THR A 51 17.61 5.72 -2.90
CA THR A 51 17.49 6.89 -3.78
C THR A 51 16.34 6.78 -4.78
N CYS A 52 15.87 5.57 -5.08
CA CYS A 52 14.83 5.35 -6.07
C CYS A 52 14.12 3.99 -5.89
N GLY A 53 13.00 3.99 -5.18
CA GLY A 53 12.13 2.81 -5.04
C GLY A 53 10.64 3.07 -4.98
N SER A 54 10.20 4.31 -4.74
CA SER A 54 8.79 4.68 -4.87
C SER A 54 8.33 4.65 -6.34
N GLU A 55 7.06 4.31 -6.55
CA GLU A 55 6.45 4.37 -7.90
C GLU A 55 6.04 5.81 -8.23
N HIS A 56 5.46 6.52 -7.26
CA HIS A 56 5.16 7.93 -7.39
C HIS A 56 6.42 8.79 -7.16
N THR A 57 6.43 9.96 -7.79
CA THR A 57 7.42 11.01 -7.53
C THR A 57 6.73 12.34 -7.23
N VAL A 58 7.37 13.16 -6.41
CA VAL A 58 6.91 14.52 -6.10
C VAL A 58 7.95 15.49 -6.64
N ASP A 59 7.55 16.30 -7.62
CA ASP A 59 8.44 17.25 -8.32
C ASP A 59 9.74 16.60 -8.85
N GLY A 60 9.63 15.34 -9.30
CA GLY A 60 10.75 14.54 -9.80
C GLY A 60 11.63 13.89 -8.72
N LYS A 61 11.34 14.11 -7.43
CA LYS A 61 11.98 13.39 -6.32
C LYS A 61 11.30 12.02 -6.14
N ALA A 62 12.10 10.96 -6.18
CA ALA A 62 11.70 9.62 -5.73
C ALA A 62 12.04 9.43 -4.24
N TYR A 63 11.36 8.47 -3.61
CA TYR A 63 11.59 8.04 -2.23
C TYR A 63 12.20 6.63 -2.22
N ALA A 64 12.68 6.20 -1.05
CA ALA A 64 13.36 4.91 -0.87
C ALA A 64 12.43 3.72 -1.19
N GLY A 65 11.15 3.85 -0.82
CA GLY A 65 10.09 2.92 -1.19
C GLY A 65 8.71 3.54 -1.06
N GLU A 66 7.69 2.74 -1.33
CA GLU A 66 6.29 3.13 -1.27
C GLU A 66 5.38 1.97 -0.88
N LEU A 67 4.54 2.20 0.13
CA LEU A 67 3.56 1.24 0.64
C LEU A 67 2.17 1.51 0.07
N HIS A 68 1.55 0.47 -0.47
CA HIS A 68 0.20 0.50 -1.05
C HIS A 68 -0.78 -0.26 -0.20
N PHE A 69 -1.88 0.38 0.19
CA PHE A 69 -3.05 -0.27 0.78
C PHE A 69 -4.17 -0.31 -0.24
N VAL A 70 -4.50 -1.52 -0.71
CA VAL A 70 -5.47 -1.73 -1.79
C VAL A 70 -6.84 -2.03 -1.22
N HIS A 71 -7.80 -1.18 -1.57
CA HIS A 71 -9.19 -1.30 -1.15
C HIS A 71 -10.10 -1.49 -2.36
N TRP A 72 -11.17 -2.25 -2.20
CA TRP A 72 -12.19 -2.45 -3.24
C TRP A 72 -13.53 -1.82 -2.84
N ASN A 73 -14.26 -1.27 -3.80
CA ASN A 73 -15.54 -0.60 -3.57
C ASN A 73 -16.63 -1.65 -3.23
N ARG A 74 -16.94 -1.78 -1.93
CA ARG A 74 -17.86 -2.79 -1.42
C ARG A 74 -19.33 -2.41 -1.64
N ASP A 75 -19.61 -1.12 -1.76
CA ASP A 75 -20.97 -0.62 -1.93
C ASP A 75 -21.48 -0.80 -3.37
N LYS A 76 -20.59 -0.68 -4.36
CA LYS A 76 -20.94 -0.68 -5.78
C LYS A 76 -20.82 -2.06 -6.44
N PHE A 77 -19.96 -2.92 -5.92
CA PHE A 77 -19.69 -4.23 -6.53
C PHE A 77 -19.99 -5.35 -5.53
N PRO A 78 -20.47 -6.51 -6.01
CA PRO A 78 -20.75 -7.65 -5.14
C PRO A 78 -19.48 -8.41 -4.72
N SER A 79 -18.36 -8.19 -5.42
CA SER A 79 -17.08 -8.84 -5.12
C SER A 79 -15.88 -7.99 -5.55
N CYS A 80 -14.73 -8.18 -4.89
CA CYS A 80 -13.47 -7.57 -5.29
C CYS A 80 -13.11 -7.92 -6.74
N ALA A 81 -13.33 -9.16 -7.17
CA ALA A 81 -13.04 -9.62 -8.53
C ALA A 81 -13.81 -8.81 -9.61
N GLU A 82 -15.04 -8.39 -9.33
CA GLU A 82 -15.84 -7.56 -10.24
C GLU A 82 -15.49 -6.07 -10.14
N ALA A 83 -14.98 -5.63 -8.99
CA ALA A 83 -14.51 -4.27 -8.78
C ALA A 83 -13.18 -4.01 -9.51
N VAL A 84 -12.23 -4.94 -9.47
CA VAL A 84 -10.87 -4.77 -10.04
C VAL A 84 -10.85 -4.21 -11.47
N PRO A 85 -11.64 -4.70 -12.44
CA PRO A 85 -11.60 -4.16 -13.82
C PRO A 85 -12.49 -2.93 -14.04
N SER A 86 -13.22 -2.48 -13.02
CA SER A 86 -14.30 -1.50 -13.17
C SER A 86 -13.88 -0.09 -12.73
N PRO A 87 -14.28 0.98 -13.44
CA PRO A 87 -14.00 2.35 -13.00
C PRO A 87 -14.49 2.64 -11.58
N SER A 88 -13.61 3.25 -10.78
CA SER A 88 -13.79 3.48 -9.34
C SER A 88 -13.98 2.21 -8.51
N GLY A 89 -13.61 1.05 -9.06
CA GLY A 89 -13.70 -0.23 -8.38
C GLY A 89 -12.65 -0.39 -7.29
N LEU A 90 -11.51 0.30 -7.42
CA LEU A 90 -10.44 0.27 -6.44
C LEU A 90 -10.11 1.67 -5.92
N THR A 91 -9.66 1.71 -4.68
CA THR A 91 -8.97 2.86 -4.08
C THR A 91 -7.67 2.38 -3.49
N VAL A 92 -6.55 3.03 -3.82
CA VAL A 92 -5.24 2.70 -3.27
C VAL A 92 -4.71 3.88 -2.48
N ILE A 93 -4.39 3.64 -1.21
CA ILE A 93 -3.63 4.59 -0.40
C ILE A 93 -2.14 4.30 -0.59
N ALA A 94 -1.40 5.32 -1.00
CA ALA A 94 0.04 5.29 -1.16
C ALA A 94 0.74 6.08 -0.06
N VAL A 95 1.77 5.49 0.53
CA VAL A 95 2.58 6.07 1.60
C VAL A 95 4.05 5.97 1.25
N PHE A 96 4.72 7.10 1.09
CA PHE A 96 6.17 7.13 0.86
C PHE A 96 6.95 6.66 2.09
N LEU A 97 8.06 5.98 1.87
CA LEU A 97 8.98 5.50 2.91
C LEU A 97 10.26 6.34 2.90
N GLU A 98 10.56 7.05 4.00
CA GLU A 98 11.79 7.84 4.15
C GLU A 98 12.09 8.12 5.63
N GLY A 99 13.31 7.81 6.10
CA GLY A 99 13.85 8.36 7.33
C GLY A 99 14.39 7.32 8.32
N GLU A 100 13.95 7.45 9.58
CA GLU A 100 14.45 6.68 10.72
C GLU A 100 13.67 5.39 10.95
N LYS A 101 14.13 4.58 11.90
CA LYS A 101 13.52 3.31 12.25
C LYS A 101 12.07 3.45 12.71
N ASN A 102 11.18 2.60 12.21
CA ASN A 102 9.75 2.55 12.58
C ASN A 102 9.41 1.23 13.31
N PRO A 103 8.93 1.30 14.57
CA PRO A 103 8.61 0.10 15.35
C PRO A 103 7.50 -0.79 14.78
N GLU A 104 6.53 -0.25 14.05
CA GLU A 104 5.48 -1.06 13.42
C GLU A 104 6.02 -1.82 12.21
N MET A 105 6.94 -1.19 11.47
CA MET A 105 7.65 -1.83 10.37
C MET A 105 8.56 -2.97 10.83
N ASP A 106 9.11 -2.92 12.06
CA ASP A 106 9.87 -4.05 12.63
C ASP A 106 9.03 -5.33 12.67
N LYS A 107 7.74 -5.22 13.04
CA LYS A 107 6.84 -6.38 13.07
C LYS A 107 6.69 -7.01 11.69
N LEU A 108 6.66 -6.18 10.64
CA LEU A 108 6.62 -6.67 9.25
C LEU A 108 7.96 -7.27 8.82
N CYS A 109 9.09 -6.66 9.16
CA CYS A 109 10.42 -7.21 8.89
C CYS A 109 10.61 -8.59 9.55
N ASP A 110 10.15 -8.77 10.79
CA ASP A 110 10.18 -10.04 11.51
C ASP A 110 9.38 -11.13 10.79
N VAL A 111 8.24 -10.76 10.21
CA VAL A 111 7.38 -11.65 9.42
C VAL A 111 8.06 -12.01 8.10
N LEU A 112 8.64 -11.04 7.41
CA LEU A 112 9.31 -11.22 6.13
C LEU A 112 10.52 -12.15 6.24
N SER A 113 11.24 -12.12 7.37
CA SER A 113 12.34 -13.04 7.65
C SER A 113 11.93 -14.53 7.63
N LYS A 114 10.63 -14.82 7.82
CA LYS A 114 10.05 -16.18 7.81
C LYS A 114 9.60 -16.63 6.43
N ILE A 115 9.57 -15.73 5.44
CA ILE A 115 9.11 -16.01 4.07
C ILE A 115 10.17 -15.65 3.01
N PRO A 116 11.39 -16.21 3.09
CA PRO A 116 12.51 -15.82 2.23
C PRO A 116 12.36 -16.23 0.77
N SER A 117 11.48 -17.19 0.46
CA SER A 117 11.29 -17.72 -0.88
C SER A 117 9.96 -17.25 -1.47
N LYS A 118 9.93 -17.15 -2.80
CA LYS A 118 8.69 -16.91 -3.53
C LYS A 118 7.64 -17.95 -3.13
N ASP A 119 6.40 -17.48 -2.95
CA ASP A 119 5.22 -18.26 -2.57
C ASP A 119 5.21 -18.78 -1.12
N ASP A 120 6.23 -18.46 -0.32
CA ASP A 120 6.18 -18.65 1.13
C ASP A 120 5.04 -17.82 1.73
N ARG A 121 4.40 -18.37 2.76
CA ARG A 121 3.29 -17.71 3.47
C ARG A 121 3.45 -17.90 4.96
N THR A 122 3.05 -16.87 5.70
CA THR A 122 2.97 -16.91 7.15
C THR A 122 1.79 -16.07 7.62
N GLU A 123 1.47 -16.16 8.90
CA GLU A 123 0.41 -15.35 9.51
C GLU A 123 0.96 -13.98 9.91
N LEU A 124 0.13 -12.96 9.76
CA LEU A 124 0.44 -11.63 10.28
C LEU A 124 0.39 -11.65 11.83
N PRO A 125 1.21 -10.83 12.50
CA PRO A 125 1.12 -10.67 13.95
C PRO A 125 -0.29 -10.20 14.33
N GLU A 126 -0.87 -10.77 15.39
CA GLU A 126 -2.21 -10.41 15.87
C GLU A 126 -2.30 -8.94 16.29
N ASP A 127 -1.18 -8.36 16.72
CA ASP A 127 -1.03 -6.98 17.18
C ASP A 127 -0.50 -6.02 16.10
N LEU A 128 -0.46 -6.46 14.84
CA LEU A 128 -0.15 -5.57 13.71
C LEU A 128 -1.30 -4.58 13.50
N ASP A 129 -1.00 -3.30 13.48
CA ASP A 129 -1.94 -2.24 13.14
C ASP A 129 -1.53 -1.59 11.80
N PRO A 130 -2.20 -1.94 10.68
CA PRO A 130 -1.92 -1.35 9.38
C PRO A 130 -2.06 0.18 9.36
N VAL A 131 -2.92 0.76 10.20
CA VAL A 131 -3.16 2.21 10.26
C VAL A 131 -2.04 2.92 11.01
N ALA A 132 -1.29 2.23 11.87
CA ALA A 132 -0.08 2.78 12.48
C ALA A 132 1.06 3.01 11.46
N MET A 133 0.91 2.51 10.23
CA MET A 133 1.78 2.83 9.09
C MET A 133 1.26 4.01 8.25
N TYR A 134 0.29 4.79 8.75
CA TYR A 134 -0.09 6.06 8.14
C TYR A 134 0.72 7.21 8.76
N PRO A 135 1.03 8.26 8.00
CA PRO A 135 1.64 9.46 8.55
C PRO A 135 0.67 10.15 9.51
N ALA A 136 1.19 10.89 10.51
CA ALA A 136 0.33 11.59 11.47
C ALA A 136 -0.53 12.70 10.84
N ASP A 137 -0.06 13.32 9.75
CA ASP A 137 -0.82 14.27 8.94
C ASP A 137 -1.32 13.58 7.67
N HIS A 138 -2.65 13.44 7.60
CA HIS A 138 -3.37 12.77 6.52
C HIS A 138 -3.61 13.68 5.30
N SER A 139 -2.90 14.80 5.15
CA SER A 139 -2.94 15.58 3.92
C SER A 139 -2.51 14.71 2.72
N PHE A 140 -3.29 14.73 1.64
CA PHE A 140 -3.05 13.88 0.47
C PHE A 140 -3.19 14.63 -0.86
N TRP A 141 -2.69 14.02 -1.93
CA TRP A 141 -3.12 14.25 -3.30
C TRP A 141 -4.03 13.11 -3.75
N THR A 142 -4.91 13.37 -4.71
CA THR A 142 -5.76 12.33 -5.29
C THR A 142 -5.96 12.54 -6.78
N TYR A 143 -6.06 11.44 -7.51
CA TYR A 143 -6.34 11.42 -8.94
C TYR A 143 -6.87 10.05 -9.36
N SER A 144 -7.49 9.98 -10.55
CA SER A 144 -7.89 8.70 -11.16
C SER A 144 -6.73 8.15 -11.99
N GLY A 145 -6.35 6.89 -11.76
CA GLY A 145 -5.24 6.22 -12.43
C GLY A 145 -5.48 4.73 -12.60
N SER A 146 -4.40 3.96 -12.73
CA SER A 146 -4.46 2.51 -12.92
C SER A 146 -3.76 1.72 -11.83
N LEU A 147 -3.92 0.39 -11.88
CA LEU A 147 -2.97 -0.51 -11.25
C LEU A 147 -1.57 -0.29 -11.84
N THR A 148 -0.54 -0.35 -11.01
CA THR A 148 0.87 -0.18 -11.43
C THR A 148 1.48 -1.50 -11.94
N THR A 149 0.79 -2.62 -11.73
CA THR A 149 1.13 -3.95 -12.23
C THR A 149 0.09 -4.44 -13.25
N PRO A 150 0.50 -5.28 -14.23
CA PRO A 150 -0.42 -5.90 -15.18
C PRO A 150 -1.61 -6.57 -14.47
N PRO A 151 -2.86 -6.39 -14.97
CA PRO A 151 -3.23 -5.90 -16.30
C PRO A 151 -3.39 -4.37 -16.42
N CYS A 152 -2.91 -3.58 -15.46
CA CYS A 152 -2.94 -2.12 -15.51
C CYS A 152 -4.34 -1.51 -15.72
N TYR A 153 -5.37 -2.08 -15.09
CA TYR A 153 -6.74 -1.55 -15.20
C TYR A 153 -6.80 -0.10 -14.68
N GLU A 154 -7.39 0.80 -15.48
CA GLU A 154 -7.71 2.19 -15.11
C GLU A 154 -8.94 2.25 -14.17
N SER A 155 -8.86 1.52 -13.06
CA SER A 155 -9.93 1.33 -12.09
C SER A 155 -9.65 1.97 -10.73
N VAL A 156 -8.50 2.63 -10.58
CA VAL A 156 -7.95 3.07 -9.29
C VAL A 156 -8.23 4.55 -9.05
N THR A 157 -8.80 4.86 -7.89
CA THR A 157 -8.68 6.19 -7.29
C THR A 157 -7.47 6.20 -6.35
N TRP A 158 -6.44 6.97 -6.70
CA TRP A 158 -5.25 7.08 -5.87
C TRP A 158 -5.45 8.12 -4.77
N ILE A 159 -4.99 7.79 -3.56
CA ILE A 159 -4.84 8.71 -2.43
C ILE A 159 -3.37 8.62 -1.99
N VAL A 160 -2.57 9.62 -2.36
CA VAL A 160 -1.13 9.65 -2.08
C VAL A 160 -0.90 10.60 -0.90
N PHE A 161 -0.48 10.08 0.25
CA PHE A 161 -0.17 10.95 1.38
C PHE A 161 1.02 11.87 1.08
N LYS A 162 0.93 13.12 1.54
CA LYS A 162 1.97 14.13 1.30
C LYS A 162 3.20 13.91 2.16
N ASN A 163 3.02 13.34 3.34
CA ASN A 163 4.08 13.08 4.29
C ASN A 163 4.47 11.61 4.24
N PRO A 164 5.78 11.29 4.19
CA PRO A 164 6.25 9.92 4.29
C PRO A 164 6.10 9.38 5.72
N ILE A 165 6.18 8.06 5.85
CA ILE A 165 6.49 7.43 7.14
C ILE A 165 7.99 7.17 7.25
N ALA A 166 8.49 7.21 8.48
CA ALA A 166 9.86 6.83 8.78
C ALA A 166 10.03 5.33 8.50
N VAL A 167 11.05 4.95 7.73
CA VAL A 167 11.53 3.58 7.56
C VAL A 167 13.05 3.67 7.41
N SER A 168 13.81 2.96 8.24
CA SER A 168 15.27 2.96 8.12
C SER A 168 15.75 2.09 6.96
N GLN A 169 16.99 2.29 6.53
CA GLN A 169 17.62 1.46 5.49
C GLN A 169 17.57 -0.04 5.81
N GLU A 170 17.75 -0.40 7.08
CA GLU A 170 17.69 -1.80 7.54
C GLU A 170 16.28 -2.41 7.44
N GLN A 171 15.26 -1.56 7.34
CA GLN A 171 13.85 -1.94 7.24
C GLN A 171 13.29 -1.83 5.81
N ASP A 172 14.03 -1.24 4.87
CA ASP A 172 13.59 -1.00 3.48
C ASP A 172 13.70 -2.24 2.57
N PHE A 173 13.75 -3.43 3.18
CA PHE A 173 13.65 -4.73 2.51
C PHE A 173 14.75 -5.02 1.46
N SER A 174 15.87 -4.27 1.50
CA SER A 174 17.08 -4.43 0.68
C SER A 174 18.13 -5.33 1.32
#